data_AF-S8E436-F1
#
_entry.id   AF-S8E436-F1
#
_cell.length_a   1.000
_cell.length_b   1.000
_cell.length_c   1.000
_cell.angle_alpha   90.00
_cell.angle_beta   90.00
_cell.angle_gamma   90.00
#
_symmetry.space_group_name_H-M   'P 1'
#
loop_
_entity.id
_entity.type
_entity.pdbx_description
1 polymer ?
#
loop_
_entity_poly.entity_id
_entity_poly.type
_entity_poly.pdbx_seq_one_letter_code
_entity_poly.pdbx_strand_id
1 'polypeptide(L)' 'NVLEGIVEAIVKRPEISFHFVKPVSKKEYPDYHTKIRHPMDLLTIKERTRKMEYRSRDEFRHDVYQITYNAHVY' A
#
# COMPACT_ATOMS: atom_id res chain seq x y z
N ASN A 1 -16.85 4.59 1.87
CA ASN A 1 -16.61 3.42 2.75
C ASN A 1 -15.66 3.85 3.88
N VAL A 2 -15.78 3.35 5.12
CA VAL A 2 -14.87 3.67 6.24
C VAL A 2 -13.40 3.39 5.87
N LEU A 3 -13.15 2.25 5.20
CA LEU A 3 -11.79 1.90 4.75
C LEU A 3 -11.22 2.93 3.77
N GLU A 4 -12.05 3.47 2.88
CA GLU A 4 -11.61 4.46 1.89
C GLU A 4 -11.24 5.77 2.58
N GLY A 5 -12.05 6.18 3.57
CA GLY A 5 -11.75 7.36 4.39
C GLY A 5 -10.42 7.23 5.14
N ILE A 6 -10.07 6.03 5.62
CA ILE A 6 -8.77 5.76 6.26
C ILE A 6 -7.63 5.93 5.25
N VAL A 7 -7.72 5.32 4.07
CA VAL A 7 -6.67 5.42 3.05
C VAL A 7 -6.49 6.87 2.59
N GLU A 8 -7.59 7.60 2.40
CA GLU A 8 -7.54 9.01 2.02
C GLU A 8 -6.91 9.90 3.10
N ALA A 9 -7.15 9.61 4.38
CA ALA A 9 -6.52 10.32 5.48
C ALA A 9 -5.00 10.12 5.49
N ILE A 10 -4.51 8.94 5.11
CA ILE A 10 -3.06 8.66 5.00
C ILE A 10 -2.48 9.38 3.78
N VAL A 11 -3.13 9.29 2.60
CA VAL A 11 -2.64 9.93 1.37
C VAL A 11 -2.58 11.45 1.46
N LYS A 12 -3.46 12.07 2.27
CA LYS A 12 -3.45 13.52 2.54
C LYS A 12 -2.28 13.99 3.41
N ARG A 13 -1.42 13.08 3.87
CA ARG A 13 -0.27 13.34 4.72
C ARG A 13 1.04 12.99 4.00
N PRO A 14 1.47 13.81 3.03
CA PRO A 14 2.61 13.51 2.17
C PRO A 14 3.91 13.32 2.95
N GLU A 15 4.04 13.95 4.13
CA GLU A 15 5.21 13.83 5.01
C GLU A 15 5.45 12.39 5.51
N ILE A 16 4.41 11.55 5.49
CA ILE A 16 4.52 10.12 5.84
C ILE A 16 4.21 9.19 4.65
N SER A 17 3.46 9.65 3.64
CA SER A 17 2.90 8.76 2.62
C SER A 17 3.62 8.82 1.27
N PHE A 18 4.44 9.83 1.00
CA PHE A 18 4.95 10.13 -0.35
C PHE A 18 5.51 8.91 -1.10
N HIS A 19 6.38 8.14 -0.45
CA HIS A 19 7.03 6.95 -1.05
C HIS A 19 6.12 5.73 -1.19
N PHE A 20 4.92 5.76 -0.60
CA PHE A 20 4.01 4.61 -0.53
C PHE A 20 2.70 4.83 -1.28
N VAL A 21 2.54 5.98 -1.95
CA VAL A 21 1.29 6.31 -2.66
C VAL A 21 1.08 5.42 -3.88
N LYS A 22 2.14 5.14 -4.66
CA LYS A 22 2.08 4.40 -5.93
C LYS A 22 2.92 3.14 -5.85
N PRO A 23 2.69 2.15 -6.74
CA PRO A 23 3.57 1.00 -6.86
C PRO A 23 5.03 1.43 -7.06
N VAL A 24 5.96 0.73 -6.41
CA VAL A 24 7.39 1.02 -6.55
C VAL A 24 7.82 0.82 -8.00
N SER A 25 8.51 1.81 -8.56
CA SER A 25 8.92 1.80 -9.96
C SER A 25 10.11 0.87 -10.17
N LYS A 26 9.98 -0.12 -11.06
CA LYS A 26 11.10 -0.97 -11.50
C LYS A 26 12.21 -0.17 -12.20
N LYS A 27 11.88 0.97 -12.79
CA LYS A 27 12.89 1.85 -13.43
C LYS A 27 13.76 2.54 -12.37
N GLU A 28 13.15 2.97 -11.27
CA GLU A 28 13.85 3.67 -10.18
C GLU A 28 14.53 2.68 -9.23
N TYR A 29 13.92 1.51 -9.02
CA TYR A 29 14.41 0.44 -8.14
C TYR A 29 14.44 -0.90 -8.91
N PRO A 30 15.49 -1.16 -9.71
CA PRO A 30 15.57 -2.32 -10.61
C PRO A 30 15.47 -3.69 -9.92
N ASP A 31 15.89 -3.77 -8.65
CA ASP A 31 15.95 -4.99 -7.85
C ASP A 31 14.76 -5.13 -6.88
N TYR A 32 13.85 -4.16 -6.82
CA TYR A 32 12.76 -4.18 -5.84
C TYR A 32 11.88 -5.42 -5.98
N HIS A 33 11.48 -5.76 -7.21
CA HIS A 33 10.58 -6.88 -7.49
C HIS A 33 11.26 -8.25 -7.44
N THR A 34 12.60 -8.29 -7.30
CA THR A 34 13.31 -9.55 -7.06
C THR A 34 13.48 -9.81 -5.56
N LYS A 35 13.57 -8.75 -4.75
CA LYS A 35 13.66 -8.82 -3.28
C LYS A 35 12.29 -8.90 -2.59
N ILE A 36 11.32 -8.14 -3.08
CA ILE A 36 9.98 -8.02 -2.47
C ILE A 36 8.99 -8.94 -3.18
N ARG A 37 8.50 -9.95 -2.44
CA ARG A 37 7.59 -10.98 -2.96
C ARG A 37 6.14 -10.50 -3.13
N HIS A 38 5.70 -9.59 -2.25
CA HIS A 38 4.33 -9.08 -2.23
C HIS A 38 4.32 -7.54 -2.21
N PRO A 39 4.56 -6.87 -3.36
CA PRO A 39 4.46 -5.42 -3.45
C PRO A 39 3.09 -4.92 -3.01
N MET A 40 3.07 -3.77 -2.32
CA MET A 40 1.84 -3.12 -1.89
C MET A 40 2.06 -1.60 -1.80
N ASP A 41 0.99 -0.84 -2.05
CA ASP A 41 0.96 0.63 -2.05
C ASP A 41 -0.46 1.14 -1.75
N LEU A 42 -0.57 2.42 -1.38
CA LEU A 42 -1.84 3.02 -0.96
C LEU A 42 -2.86 3.15 -2.10
N LEU A 43 -2.43 3.29 -3.36
CA LEU A 43 -3.36 3.31 -4.50
C LEU A 43 -3.99 1.93 -4.71
N THR A 44 -3.19 0.86 -4.63
CA THR A 44 -3.69 -0.52 -4.68
C THR A 44 -4.72 -0.77 -3.57
N ILE A 45 -4.41 -0.40 -2.31
CA ILE A 45 -5.36 -0.54 -1.18
C ILE A 45 -6.64 0.28 -1.41
N LYS A 46 -6.52 1.49 -1.98
CA LYS A 46 -7.67 2.34 -2.33
C LYS A 46 -8.57 1.67 -3.37
N GLU A 47 -7.98 1.09 -4.41
CA GLU A 47 -8.73 0.38 -5.45
C GLU A 47 -9.44 -0.86 -4.91
N ARG A 48 -8.75 -1.69 -4.13
CA ARG A 48 -9.34 -2.88 -3.47
C ARG A 48 -10.52 -2.50 -2.58
N THR A 49 -10.39 -1.39 -1.85
CA THR A 49 -11.46 -0.85 -1.02
C THR A 49 -12.69 -0.43 -1.83
N ARG A 50 -12.48 0.24 -2.98
CA ARG A 50 -13.57 0.68 -3.87
C ARG A 50 -14.30 -0.48 -4.53
N LYS A 51 -13.56 -1.54 -4.85
CA LYS A 51 -14.10 -2.78 -5.43
C LYS A 51 -14.73 -3.72 -4.38
N MET A 52 -14.74 -3.33 -3.09
CA MET A 52 -15.24 -4.15 -1.98
C MET A 52 -14.55 -5.53 -1.89
N GLU A 53 -13.26 -5.59 -2.22
CA GLU A 53 -12.49 -6.85 -2.22
C GLU A 53 -12.13 -7.32 -0.81
N TYR A 54 -12.07 -6.40 0.16
CA TYR A 54 -11.85 -6.73 1.56
C TYR A 54 -13.11 -7.28 2.23
N ARG A 55 -13.09 -8.57 2.56
CA ARG A 55 -14.16 -9.27 3.26
C ARG A 55 -14.08 -9.10 4.78
N SER A 56 -12.92 -8.70 5.28
CA SER A 56 -12.69 -8.43 6.70
C SER A 56 -11.78 -7.22 6.90
N ARG A 57 -11.83 -6.67 8.13
CA ARG A 57 -10.90 -5.60 8.54
C ARG A 57 -9.45 -6.09 8.60
N ASP A 58 -9.24 -7.38 8.83
CA ASP A 58 -7.89 -7.94 8.95
C ASP A 58 -7.20 -8.06 7.59
N GLU A 59 -7.94 -8.35 6.51
CA GLU A 59 -7.39 -8.30 5.14
C GLU A 59 -6.89 -6.89 4.78
N PHE A 60 -7.67 -5.86 5.11
CA PHE A 60 -7.26 -4.46 4.93
C PHE A 60 -6.01 -4.13 5.77
N ARG A 61 -6.00 -4.52 7.06
CA ARG A 61 -4.85 -4.29 7.95
C ARG A 61 -3.59 -5.02 7.46
N HIS A 62 -3.74 -6.19 6.88
CA HIS A 62 -2.64 -6.97 6.32
C HIS A 62 -1.96 -6.21 5.18
N ASP A 63 -2.72 -5.67 4.21
CA ASP A 63 -2.14 -4.90 3.12
C ASP A 63 -1.46 -3.61 3.62
N VAL A 64 -2.04 -2.92 4.61
CA VAL A 64 -1.41 -1.74 5.22
C VAL A 64 -0.08 -2.12 5.89
N TYR A 65 -0.04 -3.25 6.62
CA TYR A 65 1.19 -3.77 7.20
C TYR A 65 2.21 -4.19 6.14
N GLN A 66 1.77 -4.75 5.01
CA GLN A 66 2.63 -5.19 3.92
C GLN A 66 3.50 -4.05 3.37
N ILE A 67 2.98 -2.82 3.32
CA ILE A 67 3.77 -1.63 2.96
C ILE A 67 4.95 -1.45 3.92
N THR A 68 4.69 -1.52 5.23
CA THR A 68 5.72 -1.35 6.26
C THR A 68 6.73 -2.49 6.24
N TYR A 69 6.26 -3.73 6.07
CA TYR A 69 7.12 -4.90 5.93
C TYR A 69 8.04 -4.80 4.72
N ASN A 70 7.52 -4.42 3.55
CA ASN A 70 8.31 -4.24 2.34
C ASN A 70 9.39 -3.16 2.53
N ALA A 71 9.04 -2.05 3.19
CA ALA A 71 9.98 -0.97 3.49
C ALA A 71 11.08 -1.37 4.49
N HIS A 72 10.83 -2.36 5.35
CA HIS A 72 11.84 -2.87 6.27
C HIS A 72 12.75 -3.94 5.64
N VAL A 73 12.21 -4.70 4.68
CA VAL A 73 12.96 -5.75 3.96
C VAL A 73 13.89 -5.16 2.89
N TYR A 74 13.51 -4.05 2.27
CA TYR A 74 14.30 -3.37 1.24
C TYR A 74 15.39 -2.48 1.85
#